data_AF-A0A957Q905-F1
#
_entry.id   AF-A0A957Q905-F1
#
_cell.length_a   1.000
_cell.length_b   1.000
_cell.length_c   1.000
_cell.angle_alpha   90.00
_cell.angle_beta   90.00
_cell.angle_gamma   90.00
#
_symmetry.space_group_name_H-M   'P 1'
#
loop_
_entity.id
_entity.type
_entity.pdbx_description
1 polymer ?
#
loop_
_entity_poly.entity_id
_entity_poly.type
_entity_poly.pdbx_seq_one_letter_code
_entity_poly.pdbx_strand_id
1 'polypeptide(L)'
;ELFTTAQRRGRPNPVLLAVFGLYLDGATVKEIAQTLQRAPSSIRNYITLIYQIFELEADDYPSLQVRRSHLVELARIRGLTPSATI
;
A
#
# COMPACT_ATOMS: atom_id res chain seq x y z
N GLU A 1 1.12 28.08 -10.57
CA GLU A 1 1.89 27.81 -9.34
C GLU A 1 2.42 26.38 -9.38
N LEU A 2 3.74 26.20 -9.41
CA LEU A 2 4.40 24.90 -9.43
C LEU A 2 4.56 24.41 -7.97
N PHE A 3 3.82 23.38 -7.58
CA PHE A 3 4.13 22.65 -6.35
C PHE A 3 5.27 21.66 -6.65
N THR A 4 6.50 22.16 -6.51
CA THR A 4 7.72 21.34 -6.50
C THR A 4 7.77 20.51 -5.22
N THR A 5 7.56 19.20 -5.32
CA THR A 5 8.18 18.23 -4.40
C THR A 5 9.24 17.44 -5.16
N ALA A 6 10.32 18.15 -5.51
CA ALA A 6 11.53 17.56 -6.02
C ALA A 6 12.16 16.62 -4.97
N GLN A 7 12.63 15.46 -5.44
CA GLN A 7 13.77 14.70 -4.91
C GLN A 7 13.66 14.10 -3.50
N ARG A 8 13.00 12.94 -3.39
CA ARG A 8 13.47 11.82 -2.53
C ARG A 8 13.42 10.48 -3.27
N ARG A 9 13.85 10.46 -4.53
CA ARG A 9 14.09 9.21 -5.29
C ARG A 9 15.41 8.61 -4.80
N GLY A 10 15.37 7.66 -3.86
CA GLY A 10 16.57 6.92 -3.49
C GLY A 10 16.52 6.22 -2.14
N ARG A 11 15.66 6.67 -1.21
CA ARG A 11 15.45 5.94 0.05
C ARG A 11 14.07 5.29 0.06
N PRO A 12 13.98 3.97 0.35
CA PRO A 12 12.69 3.34 0.58
C PRO A 12 11.98 4.08 1.71
N ASN A 13 10.72 4.45 1.51
CA ASN A 13 9.91 5.00 2.59
C ASN A 13 9.51 3.83 3.51
N PRO A 14 10.10 3.72 4.72
CA PRO A 14 9.88 2.56 5.58
C PRO A 14 8.42 2.45 6.03
N VAL A 15 7.71 3.58 6.12
CA VAL A 15 6.28 3.60 6.47
C VAL A 15 5.45 3.03 5.33
N LEU A 16 5.75 3.42 4.07
CA LEU A 16 5.08 2.87 2.90
C LEU A 16 5.24 1.34 2.84
N LEU A 17 6.46 0.84 3.08
CA LEU A 17 6.74 -0.60 3.12
C LEU A 17 5.97 -1.31 4.25
N ALA A 18 5.94 -0.72 5.44
CA ALA A 18 5.20 -1.29 6.58
C ALA A 18 3.68 -1.31 6.33
N VAL A 19 3.12 -0.22 5.79
CA VAL A 19 1.71 -0.17 5.38
C VAL A 19 1.42 -1.23 4.34
N PHE A 20 2.30 -1.37 3.34
CA PHE A 20 2.15 -2.36 2.28
C PHE A 20 2.09 -3.79 2.84
N GLY A 21 3.08 -4.19 3.65
CA GLY A 21 3.11 -5.52 4.26
C GLY A 21 1.86 -5.83 5.09
N LEU A 22 1.52 -4.94 6.03
CA LEU A 22 0.34 -5.11 6.89
C LEU A 22 -0.97 -5.17 6.08
N TYR A 23 -1.07 -4.37 5.02
CA TYR A 23 -2.24 -4.35 4.16
C TYR A 23 -2.38 -5.63 3.31
N LEU A 24 -1.26 -6.22 2.87
CA LEU A 24 -1.27 -7.53 2.22
C LEU A 24 -1.71 -8.63 3.19
N ASP A 25 -1.26 -8.58 4.45
CA ASP A 25 -1.50 -9.62 5.45
C ASP A 25 -2.95 -9.72 5.95
N GLY A 26 -3.76 -8.69 5.75
CA GLY A 26 -5.13 -8.72 6.28
C GLY A 26 -5.59 -7.40 6.88
N ALA A 27 -4.65 -6.63 7.42
CA ALA A 27 -4.95 -5.55 8.33
C ALA A 27 -5.81 -4.44 7.71
N THR A 28 -6.79 -3.99 8.49
CA THR A 28 -7.63 -2.84 8.19
C THR A 28 -6.85 -1.53 8.37
N VAL A 29 -7.34 -0.45 7.75
CA VAL A 29 -6.78 0.90 7.92
C VAL A 29 -6.65 1.29 9.40
N LYS A 30 -7.62 0.90 10.23
CA LYS A 30 -7.63 1.22 11.66
C LYS A 30 -6.52 0.48 12.40
N GLU A 31 -6.35 -0.81 12.14
CA GLU A 31 -5.30 -1.63 12.76
C GLU A 31 -3.92 -1.12 12.33
N ILE A 32 -3.71 -0.86 11.05
CA ILE A 32 -2.44 -0.31 10.55
C ILE A 32 -2.14 1.05 11.19
N ALA A 33 -3.14 1.93 11.32
CA ALA A 33 -3.01 3.23 11.96
C ALA A 33 -2.58 3.11 13.42
N GLN A 34 -3.18 2.17 14.16
CA GLN A 34 -2.81 1.86 15.55
C GLN A 34 -1.39 1.31 15.64
N THR A 35 -1.05 0.30 14.83
CA THR A 35 0.27 -0.35 14.81
C THR A 35 1.39 0.65 14.50
N LEU A 36 1.17 1.55 13.54
CA LEU A 36 2.17 2.53 13.13
C LEU A 36 2.11 3.85 13.90
N GLN A 37 1.16 4.00 14.84
CA GLN A 37 0.88 5.23 15.58
C GLN A 37 0.71 6.44 14.64
N ARG A 38 -0.09 6.26 13.58
CA ARG A 38 -0.37 7.26 12.55
C ARG A 38 -1.87 7.53 12.46
N ALA A 39 -2.24 8.68 11.91
CA ALA A 39 -3.64 8.97 11.62
C ALA A 39 -4.19 8.02 10.53
N PRO A 40 -5.45 7.55 10.64
CA PRO A 40 -6.08 6.74 9.58
C PRO A 40 -6.09 7.39 8.21
N SER A 41 -6.18 8.73 8.13
CA SER A 41 -6.07 9.48 6.88
C SER A 41 -4.69 9.32 6.22
N SER A 42 -3.62 9.33 7.01
CA SER A 42 -2.26 9.08 6.51
C SER A 42 -2.14 7.67 5.95
N ILE A 43 -2.76 6.67 6.58
CA ILE A 43 -2.75 5.28 6.10
C ILE A 43 -3.49 5.16 4.76
N ARG A 44 -4.66 5.80 4.62
CA ARG A 44 -5.39 5.82 3.34
C ARG A 44 -4.55 6.42 2.22
N ASN A 45 -3.84 7.53 2.49
CA ASN A 45 -2.95 8.13 1.50
C ASN A 45 -1.83 7.18 1.07
N TYR A 46 -1.25 6.42 2.01
CA TYR A 46 -0.27 5.39 1.68
C TYR A 46 -0.87 4.26 0.85
N ILE A 47 -2.09 3.79 1.16
CA ILE A 47 -2.78 2.76 0.38
C ILE A 47 -3.08 3.25 -1.04
N THR A 48 -3.53 4.51 -1.20
CA THR A 48 -3.71 5.13 -2.51
C THR A 48 -2.39 5.15 -3.30
N LEU A 49 -1.30 5.55 -2.66
CA LEU A 49 0.02 5.56 -3.29
C LEU A 49 0.50 4.15 -3.67
N ILE A 50 0.24 3.14 -2.84
CA ILE A 50 0.54 1.73 -3.15
C ILE A 50 -0.21 1.32 -4.41
N TYR A 51 -1.51 1.61 -4.51
CA TYR A 51 -2.26 1.26 -5.71
C TYR A 51 -1.73 1.97 -6.96
N GLN A 52 -1.32 3.22 -6.86
CA GLN A 52 -0.68 3.95 -7.97
C GLN A 52 0.65 3.30 -8.39
N ILE A 53 1.49 2.87 -7.43
CA ILE A 53 2.75 2.17 -7.71
C ILE A 53 2.54 0.84 -8.44
N PHE A 54 1.41 0.18 -8.16
CA PHE A 54 1.04 -1.08 -8.79
C PHE A 54 0.13 -0.89 -10.02
N GLU A 55 -0.14 0.35 -10.43
CA GLU A 55 -0.99 0.69 -11.59
C GLU A 55 -2.39 0.06 -11.50
N LEU A 56 -2.91 -0.04 -10.29
CA LEU A 56 -4.25 -0.57 -10.01
C LEU A 56 -5.18 0.62 -9.78
N GLU A 57 -5.66 1.29 -10.81
CA GLU A 57 -6.52 2.49 -10.66
C GLU A 57 -7.87 2.15 -10.03
N ALA A 58 -8.59 3.13 -9.48
CA ALA A 58 -9.86 2.84 -8.80
C ALA A 58 -10.97 2.44 -9.78
N ASP A 59 -11.01 3.08 -10.94
CA ASP A 59 -12.10 2.95 -11.93
C ASP A 59 -12.06 1.60 -12.68
N ASP A 60 -10.89 0.93 -12.70
CA ASP A 60 -10.71 -0.37 -13.34
C ASP A 60 -11.28 -1.53 -12.49
N TYR A 61 -11.68 -1.27 -11.24
CA TYR A 61 -12.08 -2.31 -10.30
C TYR A 61 -13.49 -2.08 -9.72
N PRO A 62 -14.38 -3.08 -9.82
CA PRO A 62 -15.76 -2.94 -9.36
C PRO A 62 -15.88 -2.89 -7.82
N SER A 63 -14.86 -3.33 -7.09
CA SER A 63 -14.84 -3.25 -5.63
C SER A 63 -13.43 -3.19 -5.05
N LEU A 64 -13.33 -2.66 -3.83
CA LEU A 64 -12.08 -2.61 -3.06
C LEU A 64 -11.52 -4.01 -2.78
N GLN A 65 -12.39 -4.99 -2.56
CA GLN A 65 -11.97 -6.36 -2.31
C GLN A 65 -11.29 -6.97 -3.54
N VAL A 66 -11.87 -6.78 -4.74
CA VAL A 66 -11.27 -7.26 -5.99
C VAL A 66 -9.93 -6.57 -6.24
N ARG A 67 -9.87 -5.24 -6.11
CA ARG A 67 -8.64 -4.46 -6.27
C ARG A 67 -7.52 -4.92 -5.33
N ARG A 68 -7.87 -5.23 -4.07
CA ARG A 68 -6.93 -5.78 -3.09
C ARG A 68 -6.44 -7.17 -3.46
N SER A 69 -7.31 -8.06 -3.95
CA SER A 69 -6.90 -9.38 -4.41
C SER A 69 -5.89 -9.30 -5.55
N HIS A 70 -6.08 -8.37 -6.50
CA HIS A 70 -5.10 -8.12 -7.57
C HIS A 70 -3.78 -7.58 -7.04
N LEU A 71 -3.81 -6.67 -6.06
CA LEU A 71 -2.60 -6.19 -5.39
C LEU A 71 -1.83 -7.33 -4.72
N VAL A 72 -2.52 -8.24 -4.03
CA VAL A 72 -1.92 -9.42 -3.40
C VAL A 72 -1.29 -10.34 -4.44
N GLU A 73 -1.98 -10.58 -5.56
CA GLU A 73 -1.45 -11.43 -6.62
C GLU A 73 -0.21 -10.82 -7.29
N LEU A 74 -0.23 -9.53 -7.60
CA LEU A 74 0.94 -8.82 -8.12
C LEU A 74 2.11 -8.82 -7.14
N ALA A 75 1.83 -8.65 -5.85
CA ALA A 75 2.85 -8.73 -4.81
C ALA A 75 3.47 -10.14 -4.76
N ARG A 76 2.66 -11.19 -4.86
CA ARG A 76 3.14 -12.59 -4.90
C ARG A 76 4.01 -12.85 -6.12
N ILE A 77 3.55 -12.48 -7.32
CA ILE A 77 4.29 -12.65 -8.58
C ILE A 77 5.66 -11.95 -8.51
N ARG A 78 5.73 -10.80 -7.86
CA ARG A 78 6.96 -10.01 -7.68
C ARG A 78 7.82 -10.48 -6.50
N GLY A 79 7.43 -11.51 -5.76
CA GLY A 79 8.15 -12.01 -4.58
C GLY A 79 8.14 -11.03 -3.40
N LEU A 80 7.12 -10.18 -3.31
CA LEU A 80 7.00 -9.10 -2.31
C LEU A 80 6.05 -9.44 -1.15
N THR A 81 5.41 -10.61 -1.16
CA THR A 81 4.65 -11.11 -0.02
C THR A 81 5.61 -11.63 1.05
N PRO A 82 5.39 -11.35 2.35
CA PRO A 82 6.07 -12.09 3.40
C PRO A 82 5.77 -13.56 3.15
N SER A 83 6.82 -14.36 2.94
CA SER A 83 6.71 -15.79 2.69
C SER A 83 5.76 -16.35 3.74
N ALA A 84 4.62 -16.88 3.30
CA ALA A 84 3.76 -17.65 4.17
C ALA A 84 4.64 -18.78 4.71
N THR A 85 4.98 -18.71 6.00
CA THR A 85 5.48 -19.86 6.73
C THR A 85 4.37 -20.91 6.62
N ILE A 86 4.70 -22.00 5.93
CA ILE A 86 3.90 -23.21 5.77
C ILE A 86 3.58 -23.78 7.14
#